data_AF-A0A960N0Q3-F1
#
_entry.id   AF-A0A960N0Q3-F1
#
_cell.length_a   1.000
_cell.length_b   1.000
_cell.length_c   1.000
_cell.angle_alpha   90.00
_cell.angle_beta   90.00
_cell.angle_gamma   90.00
#
_symmetry.space_group_name_H-M   'P 1'
#
loop_
_entity.id
_entity.type
_entity.pdbx_description
1 polymer ?
#
loop_
_entity_poly.entity_id
_entity_poly.type
_entity_poly.pdbx_seq_one_letter_code
_entity_poly.pdbx_strand_id
1 'polypeptide(L)'
;MPATPDREAQAEASADLAQALHWLMPLHFFYERAGHPLPDFRFISGKEVPYPYRSLLVHENDMTPTLAAFHHSKLYLEVHERVLSDDYLLRLVTLHAAASDLPVEFGAIGIHLSSLPQEVRSLVVEGRSPLGAILGEHQVPHHGSPAAFFSVPADDMMCR
;
A
#
# COMPACT_ATOMS: atom_id res chain seq x y z
N MET A 1 -19.94 36.77 -20.66
CA MET A 1 -18.91 35.91 -21.28
C MET A 1 -18.32 35.07 -20.16
N PRO A 2 -18.67 33.78 -20.01
CA PRO A 2 -17.92 32.94 -19.08
C PRO A 2 -16.56 32.67 -19.72
N ALA A 3 -15.49 33.01 -19.01
CA ALA A 3 -14.14 32.67 -19.42
C ALA A 3 -14.03 31.15 -19.51
N THR A 4 -13.86 30.63 -20.73
CA THR A 4 -13.47 29.24 -20.94
C THR A 4 -12.17 29.01 -20.16
N PRO A 5 -12.11 28.03 -19.24
CA PRO A 5 -10.89 27.78 -18.50
C PRO A 5 -9.73 27.56 -19.45
N ASP A 6 -8.58 28.14 -19.12
CA ASP A 6 -7.38 28.14 -19.95
C ASP A 6 -6.95 26.69 -20.22
N ARG A 7 -6.79 26.31 -21.49
CA ARG A 7 -6.54 24.91 -21.88
C ARG A 7 -5.23 24.37 -21.31
N GLU A 8 -4.26 25.24 -21.08
CA GLU A 8 -2.98 24.91 -20.45
C GLU A 8 -3.18 24.53 -18.98
N ALA A 9 -3.97 25.31 -18.23
CA ALA A 9 -4.31 25.00 -16.83
C ALA A 9 -5.09 23.68 -16.69
N GLN A 10 -5.92 23.33 -17.67
CA GLN A 10 -6.62 22.03 -17.70
C GLN A 10 -5.67 20.86 -17.97
N ALA A 11 -4.69 21.04 -18.85
CA ALA A 11 -3.70 20.01 -19.17
C ALA A 11 -2.76 19.74 -18.00
N GLU A 12 -2.30 20.79 -17.30
CA GLU A 12 -1.48 20.67 -16.09
C GLU A 12 -2.25 19.97 -14.96
N ALA A 13 -3.48 20.39 -14.68
CA ALA A 13 -4.32 19.75 -13.67
C ALA A 13 -4.58 18.26 -13.98
N SER A 14 -4.74 17.92 -15.26
CA SER A 14 -4.90 16.52 -15.69
C SER A 14 -3.62 15.70 -15.51
N ALA A 15 -2.44 16.29 -15.71
CA ALA A 15 -1.17 15.62 -15.49
C ALA A 15 -0.87 15.41 -14.00
N ASP A 16 -1.16 16.41 -13.17
CA ASP A 16 -1.01 16.32 -11.71
C ASP A 16 -1.93 15.25 -11.12
N LEU A 17 -3.17 15.17 -11.59
CA LEU A 17 -4.10 14.11 -11.18
C LEU A 17 -3.60 12.72 -11.62
N ALA A 18 -3.10 12.59 -12.85
CA ALA A 18 -2.56 11.32 -13.33
C ALA A 18 -1.36 10.87 -12.49
N GLN A 19 -0.47 11.79 -12.13
CA GLN A 19 0.69 11.52 -11.27
C GLN A 19 0.26 11.14 -9.84
N ALA A 20 -0.73 11.83 -9.29
CA ALA A 20 -1.32 11.51 -7.99
C ALA A 20 -1.92 10.10 -7.96
N LEU A 21 -2.74 9.76 -8.97
CA LEU A 21 -3.35 8.44 -9.08
C LEU A 21 -2.30 7.33 -9.27
N HIS A 22 -1.21 7.62 -9.99
CA HIS A 22 -0.09 6.69 -10.12
C HIS A 22 0.54 6.35 -8.77
N TRP A 23 0.73 7.34 -7.88
CA TRP A 23 1.24 7.09 -6.52
C TRP A 23 0.27 6.34 -5.61
N LEU A 24 -1.03 6.38 -5.93
CA LEU A 24 -2.05 5.62 -5.20
C LEU A 24 -2.30 4.23 -5.78
N MET A 25 -1.58 3.82 -6.83
CA MET A 25 -1.63 2.43 -7.27
C MET A 25 -0.88 1.52 -6.27
N PRO A 26 -1.42 0.33 -5.94
CA PRO A 26 -2.64 -0.28 -6.48
C PRO A 26 -3.90 -0.04 -5.64
N LEU A 27 -3.89 0.84 -4.64
CA LEU A 27 -5.09 1.17 -3.85
C LEU A 27 -6.21 1.67 -4.77
N HIS A 28 -5.91 2.63 -5.65
CA HIS A 28 -6.87 3.18 -6.60
C HIS A 28 -7.54 2.09 -7.47
N PHE A 29 -6.77 1.13 -7.96
CA PHE A 29 -7.28 -0.01 -8.73
C PHE A 29 -8.34 -0.82 -7.98
N PHE A 30 -8.15 -1.09 -6.69
CA PHE A 30 -9.13 -1.85 -5.90
C PHE A 30 -10.41 -1.06 -5.65
N TYR A 31 -10.32 0.25 -5.44
CA TYR A 31 -11.49 1.12 -5.33
C TYR A 31 -12.32 1.14 -6.62
N GLU A 32 -11.68 1.38 -7.77
CA GLU A 32 -12.35 1.36 -9.07
C GLU A 32 -13.04 0.02 -9.34
N ARG A 33 -12.34 -1.08 -9.04
CA ARG A 33 -12.84 -2.43 -9.24
C ARG A 33 -14.01 -2.78 -8.33
N ALA A 34 -14.02 -2.28 -7.10
CA ALA A 34 -15.15 -2.41 -6.19
C ALA A 34 -16.33 -1.48 -6.54
N GLY A 35 -16.16 -0.59 -7.54
CA GLY A 35 -17.16 0.41 -7.91
C GLY A 35 -17.31 1.52 -6.87
N HIS A 36 -16.31 1.70 -6.01
CA HIS A 36 -16.28 2.75 -5.01
C HIS A 36 -15.44 3.94 -5.49
N PRO A 37 -15.88 5.19 -5.27
CA PRO A 37 -15.01 6.33 -5.49
C PRO A 37 -13.84 6.26 -4.51
N LEU A 38 -12.66 6.69 -4.97
CA LEU A 38 -11.53 6.85 -4.08
C LEU A 38 -11.88 7.89 -2.99
N PRO A 39 -11.60 7.62 -1.70
CA PRO A 39 -11.78 8.60 -0.65
C PRO A 39 -10.90 9.84 -0.91
N ASP A 40 -11.32 10.98 -0.36
CA ASP A 40 -10.52 12.21 -0.41
C ASP A 40 -9.13 11.94 0.17
N PHE A 41 -8.08 12.40 -0.50
CA PHE A 41 -6.72 12.24 -0.02
C PHE A 41 -5.96 13.55 -0.11
N ARG A 42 -4.97 13.70 0.78
CA ARG A 42 -4.04 14.83 0.75
C ARG A 42 -2.62 14.31 0.87
N PHE A 43 -1.78 14.60 -0.11
CA PHE A 43 -0.35 14.41 0.02
C PHE A 43 0.23 15.32 1.10
N ILE A 44 1.11 14.75 1.92
CA ILE A 44 1.78 15.42 3.03
C ILE A 44 3.28 15.11 2.95
N SER A 45 4.10 16.00 3.47
CA SER A 45 5.53 15.70 3.64
C SER A 45 5.74 14.72 4.78
N GLY A 46 6.87 14.00 4.78
CA GLY A 46 7.24 13.13 5.92
C GLY A 46 7.30 13.86 7.27
N LYS A 47 7.53 15.19 7.26
CA LYS A 47 7.53 16.04 8.46
C LYS A 47 6.13 16.39 8.97
N GLU A 48 5.09 16.21 8.16
CA GLU A 48 3.69 16.42 8.53
C GLU A 48 3.04 15.14 9.05
N VAL A 49 3.65 13.96 8.81
CA VAL A 49 3.15 12.68 9.34
C VAL A 49 3.10 12.75 10.88
N PRO A 50 1.93 12.52 11.53
CA PRO A 50 1.82 12.60 12.98
C PRO A 50 2.64 11.54 13.71
N TYR A 51 3.05 11.82 14.95
CA TYR A 51 3.56 10.78 15.84
C TYR A 51 2.40 9.97 16.45
N PRO A 52 2.56 8.65 16.67
CA PRO A 52 3.78 7.84 16.47
C PRO A 52 4.02 7.36 15.03
N TYR A 53 3.07 7.53 14.10
CA TYR A 53 3.14 6.98 12.73
C TYR A 53 4.38 7.41 11.94
N ARG A 54 4.93 8.60 12.22
CA ARG A 54 6.16 9.06 11.58
C ARG A 54 7.32 8.10 11.76
N SER A 55 7.50 7.52 12.95
CA SER A 55 8.59 6.56 13.18
C SER A 55 8.36 5.21 12.50
N LEU A 56 7.13 4.94 12.07
CA LEU A 56 6.76 3.72 11.36
C LEU A 56 6.86 3.90 9.85
N LEU A 57 6.47 5.06 9.32
CA LEU A 57 6.31 5.27 7.88
C LEU A 57 7.50 6.01 7.26
N VAL A 58 8.15 6.90 7.99
CA VAL A 58 9.14 7.83 7.44
C VAL A 58 10.55 7.30 7.68
N HIS A 59 10.86 6.17 7.04
CA HIS A 59 12.17 5.53 7.05
C HIS A 59 12.41 4.69 5.80
N GLU A 60 13.66 4.30 5.55
CA GLU A 60 14.05 3.40 4.44
C GLU A 60 14.18 1.92 4.87
N ASN A 61 13.88 1.62 6.13
CA ASN A 61 13.86 0.25 6.65
C ASN A 61 12.61 -0.51 6.16
N ASP A 62 12.61 -1.83 6.36
CA ASP A 62 11.47 -2.68 6.03
C ASP A 62 10.27 -2.40 6.94
N MET A 63 9.09 -2.24 6.33
CA MET A 63 7.85 -1.92 7.06
C MET A 63 7.37 -3.04 7.98
N THR A 64 7.39 -4.30 7.53
CA THR A 64 6.80 -5.42 8.27
C THR A 64 7.52 -5.70 9.61
N PRO A 65 8.86 -5.74 9.68
CA PRO A 65 9.56 -5.88 10.96
C PRO A 65 9.36 -4.67 11.88
N THR A 66 9.34 -3.45 11.33
CA THR A 66 9.08 -2.23 12.12
C THR A 66 7.70 -2.28 12.78
N LEU A 67 6.66 -2.66 12.04
CA LEU A 67 5.31 -2.79 12.59
C LEU A 67 5.21 -3.91 13.63
N ALA A 68 5.80 -5.08 13.36
CA ALA A 68 5.83 -6.18 14.32
C ALA A 68 6.50 -5.76 15.65
N ALA A 69 7.61 -5.01 15.57
CA ALA A 69 8.31 -4.48 16.73
C ALA A 69 7.47 -3.45 17.48
N PHE A 70 6.81 -2.52 16.78
CA PHE A 70 5.97 -1.49 17.38
C PHE A 70 4.75 -2.07 18.11
N HIS A 71 4.11 -3.09 17.52
CA HIS A 71 2.97 -3.78 18.13
C HIS A 71 3.39 -4.88 19.11
N HIS A 72 4.70 -5.11 19.31
CA HIS A 72 5.24 -6.20 20.11
C HIS A 72 4.59 -7.56 19.79
N SER A 73 4.32 -7.80 18.51
CA SER A 73 3.50 -8.91 18.06
C SER A 73 3.92 -9.42 16.70
N LYS A 74 3.73 -10.72 16.46
CA LYS A 74 3.79 -11.26 15.09
C LYS A 74 2.60 -10.72 14.30
N LEU A 75 2.81 -10.47 13.02
CA LEU A 75 1.73 -10.04 12.12
C LEU A 75 1.25 -11.23 11.30
N TYR A 76 -0.05 -11.36 11.16
CA TYR A 76 -0.66 -12.27 10.19
C TYR A 76 -1.42 -11.47 9.13
N LEU A 77 -1.60 -12.10 7.97
CA LEU A 77 -2.19 -11.49 6.79
C LEU A 77 -3.65 -11.93 6.65
N GLU A 78 -4.56 -10.98 6.50
CA GLU A 78 -5.89 -11.20 5.95
C GLU A 78 -5.96 -10.64 4.53
N VAL A 79 -6.36 -11.48 3.56
CA VAL A 79 -6.46 -11.08 2.15
C VAL A 79 -7.92 -10.84 1.78
N HIS A 80 -8.25 -9.59 1.48
CA HIS A 80 -9.59 -9.17 1.06
C HIS A 80 -9.83 -9.45 -0.42
N GLU A 81 -8.85 -9.10 -1.25
CA GLU A 81 -8.92 -9.31 -2.68
C GLU A 81 -7.54 -9.59 -3.26
N ARG A 82 -7.51 -10.37 -4.34
CA ARG A 82 -6.28 -10.62 -5.11
C ARG A 82 -6.57 -10.70 -6.60
N VAL A 83 -5.63 -10.16 -7.39
CA VAL A 83 -5.63 -10.28 -8.85
C VAL A 83 -4.27 -10.82 -9.27
N LEU A 84 -4.28 -11.99 -9.93
CA LEU A 84 -3.09 -12.65 -10.42
C LEU A 84 -3.03 -12.55 -11.94
N SER A 85 -1.87 -12.16 -12.45
CA SER A 85 -1.48 -12.21 -13.86
C SER A 85 -0.15 -12.96 -13.98
N ASP A 86 0.36 -13.10 -15.21
CA ASP A 86 1.62 -13.81 -15.45
C ASP A 86 2.81 -13.15 -14.74
N ASP A 87 2.84 -11.81 -14.74
CA ASP A 87 3.96 -11.01 -14.22
C ASP A 87 3.68 -10.32 -12.89
N TYR A 88 2.40 -10.10 -12.54
CA TYR A 88 2.03 -9.34 -11.35
C TYR A 88 1.00 -10.06 -10.48
N LEU A 89 1.16 -9.89 -9.17
CA LEU A 89 0.15 -10.17 -8.17
C LEU A 89 -0.22 -8.88 -7.45
N LEU A 90 -1.49 -8.47 -7.55
CA LEU A 90 -2.06 -7.40 -6.75
C LEU A 90 -2.83 -8.00 -5.58
N ARG A 91 -2.71 -7.41 -4.38
CA ARG A 91 -3.52 -7.79 -3.22
C ARG A 91 -4.02 -6.57 -2.47
N LEU A 92 -5.24 -6.68 -1.96
CA LEU A 92 -5.79 -5.82 -0.94
C LEU A 92 -5.85 -6.62 0.35
N VAL A 93 -5.25 -6.09 1.42
CA VAL A 93 -4.98 -6.85 2.63
C VAL A 93 -5.14 -6.00 3.89
N THR A 94 -5.40 -6.68 5.01
CA THR A 94 -5.18 -6.12 6.35
C THR A 94 -4.12 -6.96 7.05
N LEU A 95 -3.19 -6.31 7.75
CA LEU A 95 -2.30 -6.96 8.70
C LEU A 95 -2.88 -6.85 10.11
N HIS A 96 -2.86 -7.96 10.83
CA HIS A 96 -3.35 -8.04 12.20
C HIS A 96 -2.22 -8.41 13.15
N ALA A 97 -2.22 -7.78 14.33
CA ALA A 97 -1.32 -8.17 15.41
C ALA A 97 -1.83 -9.45 16.08
N ALA A 98 -1.10 -10.55 15.95
CA ALA A 98 -1.51 -11.87 16.46
C ALA A 98 -1.78 -11.92 17.98
N ALA A 99 -1.20 -10.99 18.75
CA ALA A 99 -1.36 -10.92 20.20
C ALA A 99 -2.71 -10.30 20.63
N SER A 100 -3.29 -9.43 19.81
CA SER A 100 -4.53 -8.69 20.14
C SER A 100 -5.64 -8.87 19.12
N ASP A 101 -5.34 -9.50 17.98
CA ASP A 101 -6.22 -9.65 16.82
C ASP A 101 -6.64 -8.32 16.16
N LEU A 102 -6.03 -7.20 16.58
CA LEU A 102 -6.38 -5.89 16.08
C LEU A 102 -5.77 -5.64 14.69
N PRO A 103 -6.52 -5.02 13.77
CA PRO A 103 -5.97 -4.55 12.51
C PRO A 103 -4.96 -3.43 12.78
N VAL A 104 -3.78 -3.52 12.18
CA VAL A 104 -2.67 -2.58 12.37
C VAL A 104 -2.23 -1.88 11.09
N GLU A 105 -2.52 -2.48 9.94
CA GLU A 105 -2.25 -1.89 8.63
C GLU A 105 -3.33 -2.34 7.65
N PHE A 106 -3.91 -1.40 6.91
CA PHE A 106 -4.69 -1.68 5.71
C PHE A 106 -3.83 -1.29 4.51
N GLY A 107 -3.66 -2.20 3.55
CA GLY A 107 -2.70 -2.02 2.48
C GLY A 107 -3.15 -2.63 1.16
N ALA A 108 -2.80 -1.94 0.08
CA ALA A 108 -2.85 -2.49 -1.26
C ALA A 108 -1.42 -2.64 -1.78
N ILE A 109 -1.05 -3.84 -2.23
CA ILE A 109 0.30 -4.15 -2.68
C ILE A 109 0.30 -4.75 -4.08
N GLY A 110 1.25 -4.31 -4.90
CA GLY A 110 1.53 -4.85 -6.22
C GLY A 110 2.92 -5.49 -6.23
N ILE A 111 3.00 -6.74 -6.65
CA ILE A 111 4.21 -7.54 -6.56
C ILE A 111 4.57 -8.04 -7.97
N HIS A 112 5.74 -7.66 -8.45
CA HIS A 112 6.29 -8.20 -9.69
C HIS A 112 6.90 -9.58 -9.44
N LEU A 113 6.26 -10.62 -9.98
CA LEU A 113 6.55 -12.02 -9.67
C LEU A 113 7.83 -12.53 -10.33
N SER A 114 8.21 -11.98 -11.49
CA SER A 114 9.40 -12.45 -12.24
C SER A 114 10.72 -12.04 -11.58
N SER A 115 10.69 -11.07 -10.66
CA SER A 115 11.86 -10.66 -9.87
C SER A 115 12.12 -11.56 -8.66
N LEU A 116 11.20 -12.48 -8.33
CA LEU A 116 11.30 -13.34 -7.16
C LEU A 116 11.85 -14.73 -7.53
N PRO A 117 12.67 -15.35 -6.65
CA PRO A 117 13.00 -16.77 -6.76
C PRO A 117 11.72 -17.64 -6.82
N GLN A 118 11.75 -18.74 -7.57
CA GLN A 118 10.56 -19.59 -7.81
C GLN A 118 9.86 -20.06 -6.54
N GLU A 119 10.62 -20.41 -5.50
CA GLU A 119 10.09 -20.81 -4.19
C GLU A 119 9.34 -19.65 -3.51
N VAL A 120 9.97 -18.48 -3.45
CA VAL A 120 9.40 -17.24 -2.89
C VAL A 120 8.15 -16.83 -3.67
N ARG A 121 8.20 -16.89 -5.01
CA ARG A 121 7.05 -16.63 -5.88
C ARG A 121 5.87 -17.51 -5.49
N SER A 122 6.10 -18.79 -5.27
CA SER A 122 5.04 -19.75 -4.92
C SER A 122 4.35 -19.39 -3.60
N LEU A 123 5.13 -19.04 -2.56
CA LEU A 123 4.62 -18.59 -1.25
C LEU A 123 3.87 -17.25 -1.36
N VAL A 124 4.39 -16.34 -2.18
CA VAL A 124 3.77 -15.06 -2.48
C VAL A 124 2.40 -15.28 -3.13
N VAL A 125 2.25 -16.15 -4.14
CA VAL A 125 0.90 -16.37 -4.72
C VAL A 125 -0.04 -17.17 -3.80
N GLU A 126 0.50 -18.00 -2.90
CA GLU A 126 -0.31 -18.71 -1.90
C GLU A 126 -1.02 -17.72 -0.95
N GLY A 127 -0.34 -16.63 -0.58
CA GLY A 127 -0.97 -15.49 0.12
C GLY A 127 -1.31 -15.77 1.59
N ARG A 128 -0.61 -16.69 2.25
CA ARG A 128 -0.81 -17.01 3.67
C ARG A 128 0.03 -16.18 4.65
N SER A 129 1.12 -15.59 4.17
CA SER A 129 2.05 -14.82 4.98
C SER A 129 2.27 -13.42 4.38
N PRO A 130 2.53 -12.39 5.22
CA PRO A 130 2.92 -11.07 4.76
C PRO A 130 4.17 -11.13 3.86
N LEU A 131 4.24 -10.27 2.84
CA LEU A 131 5.38 -10.26 1.91
C LEU A 131 6.71 -10.10 2.64
N GLY A 132 6.82 -9.13 3.56
CA GLY A 132 8.05 -8.89 4.32
C GLY A 132 8.50 -10.10 5.14
N ALA A 133 7.57 -10.90 5.67
CA ALA A 133 7.92 -12.14 6.37
C ALA A 133 8.53 -13.18 5.41
N ILE A 134 7.92 -13.38 4.24
CA ILE A 134 8.43 -14.31 3.22
C ILE A 134 9.83 -13.88 2.75
N LEU A 135 10.02 -12.57 2.47
CA LEU A 135 11.31 -12.06 2.01
C LEU A 135 12.40 -12.24 3.08
N GLY A 136 12.07 -11.97 4.34
CA GLY A 136 12.99 -12.16 5.47
C GLY A 136 13.38 -13.63 5.69
N GLU A 137 12.39 -14.54 5.70
CA GLU A 137 12.61 -15.99 5.90
C GLU A 137 13.48 -16.61 4.80
N HIS A 138 13.29 -16.16 3.55
CA HIS A 138 14.07 -16.64 2.40
C HIS A 138 15.32 -15.79 2.09
N GLN A 139 15.68 -14.86 2.98
CA GLN A 139 16.87 -14.00 2.85
C GLN A 139 16.95 -13.27 1.50
N VAL A 140 15.80 -12.88 0.94
CA VAL A 140 15.74 -12.12 -0.30
C VAL A 140 16.17 -10.68 0.01
N PRO A 141 17.22 -10.13 -0.64
CA PRO A 141 17.61 -8.74 -0.41
C PRO A 141 16.49 -7.78 -0.81
N HIS A 142 16.11 -6.90 0.11
CA HIS A 142 15.09 -5.87 -0.11
C HIS A 142 15.40 -4.62 0.73
N HIS A 143 14.80 -3.50 0.35
CA HIS A 143 14.82 -2.24 1.11
C HIS A 143 13.55 -1.45 0.85
N GLY A 144 13.15 -0.62 1.81
CA GLY A 144 12.04 0.32 1.66
C GLY A 144 12.49 1.58 0.93
N SER A 145 11.67 2.06 -0.01
CA SER A 145 11.87 3.36 -0.65
C SER A 145 10.53 4.09 -0.75
N PRO A 146 10.08 4.76 0.34
CA PRO A 146 8.82 5.48 0.33
C PRO A 146 8.87 6.64 -0.68
N ALA A 147 7.98 6.62 -1.68
CA ALA A 147 7.93 7.64 -2.72
C ALA A 147 7.12 8.89 -2.30
N ALA A 148 6.04 8.70 -1.55
CA ALA A 148 5.14 9.76 -1.11
C ALA A 148 4.43 9.37 0.19
N PHE A 149 3.94 10.37 0.93
CA PHE A 149 3.08 10.18 2.09
C PHE A 149 1.76 10.92 1.85
N PHE A 150 0.66 10.33 2.29
CA PHE A 150 -0.65 10.96 2.17
C PHE A 150 -1.51 10.63 3.40
N SER A 151 -2.51 11.47 3.63
CA SER A 151 -3.57 11.26 4.61
C SER A 151 -4.87 11.02 3.86
N VAL A 152 -5.64 10.07 4.37
CA VAL A 152 -6.93 9.64 3.82
C VAL A 152 -7.89 9.38 5.00
N PRO A 153 -9.15 9.82 4.95
CA PRO A 153 -10.14 9.44 5.94
C PRO A 153 -10.44 7.95 5.77
N ALA A 154 -10.58 7.24 6.89
CA ALA A 154 -11.02 5.85 6.86
C ALA A 154 -12.47 5.79 6.34
N ASP A 155 -12.74 4.78 5.52
CA ASP A 155 -14.06 4.48 4.98
C ASP A 155 -14.45 3.03 5.24
N ASP A 156 -15.63 2.62 4.74
CA ASP A 156 -16.16 1.27 4.93
C ASP A 156 -15.28 0.16 4.34
N MET A 157 -14.39 0.48 3.39
CA MET A 157 -13.48 -0.49 2.79
C MET A 157 -12.25 -0.71 3.69
N MET A 158 -11.75 0.37 4.31
CA MET A 158 -10.63 0.30 5.27
C MET A 158 -11.05 -0.20 6.65
N CYS A 159 -12.31 -0.01 7.04
CA CYS A 159 -12.86 -0.43 8.34
C CYS A 159 -13.42 -1.86 8.34
N ARG A 160 -13.10 -2.68 7.33
CA ARG A 160 -13.50 -4.09 7.26
C ARG A 160 -12.75 -4.97 8.24
#